data_AF-A0A3Q9W495-F1
#
_entry.id   AF-A0A3Q9W495-F1
#
_cell.length_a   1.000
_cell.length_b   1.000
_cell.length_c   1.000
_cell.angle_alpha   90.00
_cell.angle_beta   90.00
_cell.angle_gamma   90.00
#
_symmetry.space_group_name_H-M   'P 1'
#
loop_
_entity.id
_entity.type
_entity.pdbx_description
1 polymer ?
#
loop_
_entity_poly.entity_id
_entity_poly.type
_entity_poly.pdbx_seq_one_letter_code
_entity_poly.pdbx_strand_id
1 'polypeptide(L)'
;MINIDGYDETPMQTGETRKIVITGDGPFEIINSCFVDSPPPPGFKPCSACRSAIIQSGEVYRISTDPKFWLKKEGYISIEVTDSLGNSKSIKILVLSDQNNNYSQMTMGG
;
A
#
# COMPACT_ATOMS: atom_id res chain seq x y z
N MET A 1 14.84 14.80 6.61
CA MET A 1 13.43 15.05 6.18
C MET A 1 12.96 13.89 5.30
N ILE A 2 11.76 13.34 5.54
CA ILE A 2 11.24 12.16 4.81
C ILE A 2 10.43 12.59 3.58
N ASN A 3 10.92 12.19 2.41
CA ASN A 3 10.24 12.36 1.13
C ASN A 3 9.84 10.99 0.56
N ILE A 4 8.67 10.94 -0.09
CA ILE A 4 8.14 9.71 -0.70
C ILE A 4 7.86 10.06 -2.16
N ASP A 5 8.75 9.61 -3.03
CA ASP A 5 8.70 9.84 -4.46
C ASP A 5 7.96 8.68 -5.16
N GLY A 6 7.22 9.00 -6.22
CA GLY A 6 6.40 8.01 -6.94
C GLY A 6 5.18 7.52 -6.17
N TYR A 7 4.80 8.21 -5.09
CA TYR A 7 3.53 7.99 -4.42
C TYR A 7 2.38 8.42 -5.34
N ASP A 8 1.61 7.44 -5.79
CA ASP A 8 0.37 7.62 -6.54
C ASP A 8 -0.82 7.40 -5.61
N GLU A 9 -1.63 8.44 -5.42
CA GLU A 9 -2.85 8.43 -4.59
C GLU A 9 -4.02 7.67 -5.23
N THR A 10 -3.89 7.25 -6.48
CA THR A 10 -4.94 6.44 -7.12
C THR A 10 -5.17 5.15 -6.32
N PRO A 11 -6.40 4.63 -6.25
CA PRO A 11 -6.62 3.34 -5.59
C PRO A 11 -5.88 2.21 -6.33
N MET A 12 -5.29 1.28 -5.58
CA MET A 12 -4.73 0.04 -6.10
C MET A 12 -5.82 -0.97 -6.42
N GLN A 13 -5.65 -1.70 -7.51
CA GLN A 13 -6.46 -2.89 -7.80
C GLN A 13 -5.88 -4.10 -7.05
N THR A 14 -6.72 -5.12 -6.87
CA THR A 14 -6.27 -6.38 -6.25
C THR A 14 -5.27 -7.09 -7.19
N GLY A 15 -4.14 -7.54 -6.64
CA GLY A 15 -3.03 -8.12 -7.42
C GLY A 15 -2.03 -7.12 -7.99
N GLU A 16 -2.29 -5.81 -7.85
CA GLU A 16 -1.38 -4.76 -8.29
C GLU A 16 -0.12 -4.69 -7.41
N THR A 17 1.00 -4.33 -8.02
CA THR A 17 2.24 -4.00 -7.31
C THR A 17 2.71 -2.61 -7.68
N ARG A 18 2.88 -1.75 -6.68
CA ARG A 18 3.43 -0.40 -6.84
C ARG A 18 4.81 -0.28 -6.26
N LYS A 19 5.55 0.67 -6.81
CA LYS A 19 6.88 1.05 -6.37
C LYS A 19 6.79 2.43 -5.74
N ILE A 20 7.37 2.57 -4.57
CA ILE A 20 7.64 3.88 -3.96
C ILE A 20 9.14 3.98 -3.73
N VAL A 21 9.65 5.21 -3.78
CA VAL A 21 11.05 5.50 -3.45
C VAL A 21 11.04 6.45 -2.26
N ILE A 22 11.80 6.13 -1.23
CA ILE A 22 11.88 6.95 -0.03
C ILE A 22 13.23 7.64 -0.03
N THR A 23 13.22 8.97 0.01
CA THR A 23 14.43 9.80 -0.03
C THR A 23 14.52 10.68 1.21
N GLY A 24 15.76 11.03 1.58
CA GLY A 24 16.07 11.83 2.77
C GLY A 24 17.21 11.25 3.61
N ASP A 25 17.22 11.58 4.90
CA ASP A 25 18.26 11.20 5.87
C ASP A 25 17.95 9.80 6.45
N GLY A 26 18.27 8.76 5.68
CA GLY A 26 18.09 7.36 6.07
C GLY A 26 19.13 6.86 7.08
N PRO A 27 19.08 5.58 7.47
CA PRO A 27 18.16 4.55 7.00
C PRO A 27 16.71 4.75 7.47
N PHE A 28 15.76 4.14 6.76
CA PHE A 28 14.33 4.22 7.08
C PHE A 28 13.78 2.86 7.50
N GLU A 29 13.03 2.82 8.59
CA GLU A 29 12.15 1.72 8.93
C GLU A 29 10.80 1.93 8.25
N ILE A 30 10.37 0.96 7.44
CA ILE A 30 9.06 0.94 6.81
C ILE A 30 8.22 -0.12 7.51
N ILE A 31 7.02 0.25 7.96
CA ILE A 31 6.00 -0.68 8.42
C ILE A 31 4.82 -0.62 7.45
N ASN A 32 4.56 -1.74 6.78
CA ASN A 32 3.44 -1.90 5.87
C ASN A 32 2.32 -2.69 6.58
N SER A 33 1.11 -2.15 6.61
CA SER A 33 -0.06 -2.74 7.25
C SER A 33 -1.29 -2.69 6.34
N CYS A 34 -1.98 -3.82 6.16
CA CYS A 34 -3.20 -3.93 5.35
C CYS A 34 -4.44 -3.96 6.24
N PHE A 35 -5.42 -3.12 5.93
CA PHE A 35 -6.69 -3.02 6.65
C PHE A 35 -7.84 -3.28 5.68
N VAL A 36 -8.65 -4.29 5.97
CA VAL A 36 -9.90 -4.65 5.27
C VAL A 36 -11.02 -4.60 6.29
N ASP A 37 -12.21 -4.11 5.90
CA ASP A 37 -13.46 -4.10 6.67
C ASP A 37 -13.33 -3.66 8.16
N SER A 38 -13.93 -2.51 8.52
CA SER A 38 -13.95 -2.06 9.92
C SER A 38 -15.28 -2.46 10.58
N PRO A 39 -15.28 -3.21 11.70
CA PRO A 39 -14.12 -3.69 12.47
C PRO A 39 -13.49 -4.97 11.88
N PRO A 40 -12.18 -5.20 12.14
CA PRO A 40 -11.50 -6.41 11.67
C PRO A 40 -12.21 -7.67 12.19
N PRO A 41 -12.43 -8.69 11.34
CA PRO A 41 -13.09 -9.92 11.77
C PRO A 41 -12.26 -10.64 12.86
N PRO A 42 -12.91 -11.32 13.82
CA PRO A 42 -12.20 -12.12 14.81
C PRO A 42 -11.24 -13.12 14.16
N GLY A 43 -9.98 -13.13 14.62
CA GLY A 43 -8.94 -14.00 14.06
C GLY A 43 -8.24 -13.46 12.81
N PHE A 44 -8.41 -12.17 12.50
CA PHE A 44 -7.68 -11.50 11.43
C PHE A 44 -6.16 -11.70 11.59
N LYS A 45 -5.52 -12.27 10.55
CA LYS A 45 -4.08 -12.46 10.48
C LYS A 45 -3.49 -11.45 9.50
N PRO A 46 -2.33 -10.84 9.82
CA PRO A 46 -1.63 -10.00 8.86
C PRO A 46 -1.31 -10.80 7.59
N CYS A 47 -1.52 -10.19 6.42
CA CYS A 47 -1.23 -10.84 5.15
C CYS A 47 0.29 -10.84 4.88
N SER A 48 0.73 -11.58 3.86
CA SER A 48 2.15 -11.62 3.48
C SER A 48 2.71 -10.28 3.03
N ALA A 49 1.85 -9.31 2.70
CA ALA A 49 2.25 -7.94 2.39
C ALA A 49 2.46 -7.08 3.65
N CYS A 50 1.86 -7.46 4.79
CA CYS A 50 2.11 -6.80 6.07
C CYS A 50 3.51 -7.20 6.55
N ARG A 51 4.46 -6.27 6.49
CA ARG A 51 5.85 -6.51 6.89
C ARG A 51 6.52 -5.22 7.32
N SER A 52 7.54 -5.34 8.17
CA SER A 52 8.52 -4.29 8.37
C SER A 52 9.76 -4.54 7.50
N ALA A 53 10.43 -3.48 7.08
CA ALA A 53 11.69 -3.54 6.37
C ALA A 53 12.53 -2.31 6.69
N ILE A 54 13.85 -2.47 6.74
CA ILE A 54 14.77 -1.32 6.77
C ILE A 54 15.29 -1.12 5.36
N ILE A 55 15.15 0.09 4.83
CA ILE A 55 15.64 0.44 3.49
C ILE A 55 16.59 1.63 3.55
N GLN A 56 17.47 1.71 2.56
CA GLN A 56 18.35 2.87 2.39
C GLN A 56 17.64 3.99 1.64
N SER A 57 18.16 5.22 1.80
CA SER A 57 17.68 6.37 1.04
C SER A 57 17.86 6.15 -0.46
N GLY A 58 16.79 6.39 -1.24
CA GLY A 58 16.73 6.14 -2.67
C GLY A 58 16.45 4.69 -3.06
N GLU A 59 16.29 3.78 -2.11
CA GLU A 59 15.96 2.38 -2.39
C GLU A 59 14.47 2.23 -2.78
N VAL A 60 14.20 1.33 -3.73
CA VAL A 60 12.84 1.06 -4.21
C VAL A 60 12.14 0.08 -3.28
N TYR A 61 11.09 0.54 -2.60
CA TYR A 61 10.18 -0.32 -1.85
C TYR A 61 8.98 -0.72 -2.70
N ARG A 62 8.63 -2.01 -2.69
CA ARG A 62 7.50 -2.57 -3.45
C ARG A 62 6.34 -2.89 -2.53
N ILE A 63 5.17 -2.37 -2.85
CA ILE A 63 3.91 -2.63 -2.16
C ILE A 63 3.06 -3.50 -3.07
N SER A 64 2.53 -4.60 -2.55
CA SER A 64 1.74 -5.54 -3.33
C SER A 64 0.41 -5.83 -2.65
N THR A 65 -0.68 -5.83 -3.40
CA THR A 65 -1.99 -6.30 -2.93
C THR A 65 -2.10 -7.80 -3.18
N ASP A 66 -1.95 -8.63 -2.14
CA ASP A 66 -2.12 -10.08 -2.27
C ASP A 66 -3.55 -10.45 -2.72
N PRO A 67 -3.75 -11.05 -3.92
CA PRO A 67 -5.07 -11.35 -4.44
C PRO A 67 -5.94 -12.19 -3.51
N LYS A 68 -5.32 -13.13 -2.78
CA LYS A 68 -6.06 -14.03 -1.88
C LYS A 68 -6.60 -13.28 -0.67
N PHE A 69 -5.80 -12.38 -0.11
CA PHE A 69 -6.18 -11.60 1.05
C PHE A 69 -7.27 -10.57 0.74
N TRP A 70 -7.14 -9.88 -0.40
CA TRP A 70 -8.03 -8.79 -0.85
C TRP A 70 -9.27 -9.28 -1.64
N LEU A 71 -9.42 -10.59 -1.87
CA LEU A 71 -10.54 -11.16 -2.62
C LEU A 71 -11.90 -10.66 -2.09
N LYS A 72 -12.65 -9.92 -2.92
CA LYS A 72 -13.95 -9.31 -2.61
C LYS A 72 -13.94 -8.36 -1.40
N LYS A 73 -12.79 -7.80 -1.05
CA LYS A 73 -12.63 -6.84 0.04
C LYS A 73 -12.14 -5.51 -0.50
N GLU A 74 -12.50 -4.46 0.21
CA GLU A 74 -11.98 -3.12 0.00
C GLU A 74 -11.35 -2.63 1.29
N GLY A 75 -10.46 -1.64 1.17
CA GLY A 75 -9.82 -1.10 2.34
C GLY A 75 -8.62 -0.26 1.97
N TYR A 76 -7.58 -0.32 2.79
CA TYR A 76 -6.38 0.45 2.54
C TYR A 76 -5.12 -0.22 3.07
N ILE A 77 -4.01 0.12 2.44
CA ILE A 77 -2.67 -0.16 2.91
C ILE A 77 -2.15 1.10 3.61
N SER A 78 -1.75 0.98 4.86
CA SER A 78 -1.04 2.01 5.60
C SER A 78 0.45 1.71 5.55
N ILE A 79 1.23 2.70 5.13
CA ILE A 79 2.69 2.62 5.11
C ILE A 79 3.19 3.70 6.05
N GLU A 80 3.86 3.28 7.11
CA GLU A 80 4.54 4.16 8.04
C GLU A 80 6.04 4.09 7.78
N VAL A 81 6.68 5.24 7.71
CA VAL A 81 8.10 5.40 7.42
C VAL A 81 8.71 6.18 8.56
N THR A 82 9.67 5.59 9.26
CA THR A 82 10.36 6.21 10.40
C THR A 82 11.84 6.37 10.06
N ASP A 83 12.40 7.56 10.26
CA ASP A 83 13.83 7.83 10.06
C ASP A 83 14.68 7.50 11.29
N SER A 84 16.00 7.57 11.14
CA SER A 84 16.96 7.30 12.23
C SER A 84 16.87 8.27 13.41
N LEU A 85 16.22 9.42 13.23
CA LEU A 85 15.99 10.43 14.26
C LEU A 85 14.64 10.23 14.96
N GLY A 86 13.85 9.23 14.55
CA GLY A 86 12.54 8.92 15.10
C GLY A 86 11.40 9.76 14.52
N ASN A 87 11.63 10.56 13.47
CA ASN A 87 10.53 11.22 12.77
C ASN A 87 9.78 10.19 11.94
N SER A 88 8.44 10.25 11.96
CA SER A 88 7.61 9.36 11.16
C SER A 88 6.74 10.10 10.16
N LYS A 89 6.46 9.43 9.04
CA LYS A 89 5.53 9.87 8.00
C LYS A 89 4.67 8.68 7.60
N SER A 90 3.36 8.86 7.55
CA SER A 90 2.43 7.82 7.13
C SER A 90 1.69 8.22 5.87
N ILE A 91 1.53 7.26 4.96
CA ILE A 91 0.69 7.36 3.76
C ILE A 91 -0.32 6.21 3.74
N LYS A 92 -1.46 6.44 3.07
CA LYS A 92 -2.53 5.46 2.92
C LYS A 92 -2.88 5.29 1.46
N ILE A 93 -2.85 4.05 0.99
CA ILE A 93 -3.23 3.70 -0.39
C ILE A 93 -4.53 2.90 -0.32
N LEU A 94 -5.59 3.41 -0.95
CA LEU A 94 -6.86 2.69 -1.04
C LEU A 94 -6.70 1.45 -1.91
N VAL A 95 -7.38 0.35 -1.57
CA VAL A 95 -7.43 -0.87 -2.38
C VAL A 95 -8.88 -1.15 -2.73
N LEU A 96 -9.16 -1.24 -4.03
CA LEU A 96 -10.48 -1.56 -4.56
C LEU A 96 -10.63 -3.06 -4.78
N SER A 97 -11.85 -3.54 -4.60
CA SER A 97 -12.18 -4.93 -4.89
C SER A 97 -12.30 -5.12 -6.41
N ASP A 98 -11.92 -6.31 -6.88
CA ASP A 98 -12.04 -6.68 -8.30
C ASP A 98 -13.49 -6.65 -8.83
N GLN A 99 -14.50 -6.48 -7.95
CA GLN A 99 -15.91 -6.42 -8.35
C GLN A 99 -16.32 -5.08 -8.95
N ASN A 100 -15.48 -4.03 -8.83
CA ASN A 100 -15.76 -2.70 -9.38
C ASN A 100 -15.17 -2.46 -10.79
N ASN A 101 -14.72 -3.51 -11.48
CA ASN A 101 -14.20 -3.44 -12.86
C ASN A 101 -15.30 -3.31 -13.94
N ASN A 102 -16.25 -2.38 -13.75
CA ASN A 102 -17.22 -1.98 -14.78
C ASN A 102 -16.85 -0.68 -15.52
N TYR A 103 -15.63 -0.17 -15.35
CA TYR A 103 -15.19 1.08 -16.00
C TYR A 103 -14.63 0.93 -17.42
N SER A 104 -14.68 -0.26 -18.03
CA SER A 104 -14.08 -0.50 -19.36
C SER A 104 -15.08 -0.88 -20.47
N GLN A 105 -16.40 -0.64 -20.31
CA GLN A 105 -17.38 -0.96 -21.37
C GLN A 105 -18.28 0.18 -21.86
N MET A 106 -18.02 1.45 -21.53
CA MET A 106 -18.90 2.57 -21.98
C MET A 106 -18.31 3.52 -23.03
N THR A 107 -17.18 3.21 -23.66
CA THR A 107 -16.70 4.00 -24.81
C THR A 107 -16.25 3.09 -25.95
N MET A 108 -17.20 2.44 -26.63
CA MET A 108 -17.17 2.19 -28.08
C MET A 108 -18.53 1.59 -28.50
N GLY A 109 -19.55 2.45 -28.62
CA GLY A 109 -20.74 2.19 -29.41
C GLY A 109 -20.73 3.18 -30.57
N GLY A 110 -20.44 2.69 -31.77
CA GLY A 110 -20.39 3.46 -33.02
C GLY A 110 -21.75 3.71 -33.64
#